data_AF-A0A7M7NF59-F1
#
_entry.id   AF-A0A7M7NF59-F1
#
_cell.length_a   1.000
_cell.length_b   1.000
_cell.length_c   1.000
_cell.angle_alpha   90.00
_cell.angle_beta   90.00
_cell.angle_gamma   90.00
#
_symmetry.space_group_name_H-M   'P 1'
#
loop_
_entity.id
_entity.type
_entity.pdbx_description
1 polymer ?
#
loop_
_entity_poly.entity_id
_entity_poly.type
_entity_poly.pdbx_seq_one_letter_code
_entity_poly.pdbx_strand_id
1 'polypeptide(L)'
;MQVQTLKLNDLQCPTPASSHHLAEALSSMPNLTDLTLAGKAFTEEFFSTLKAKASSIQVQTLKLNDLQCPTPASSHHLAEALSSMPNLTDLTLAGKAFTEEFFSTLKAKASSIQVQTLELNDVSCSTPASSHHLAEALCSMPNLTDLTLVGEAFTEEFFSTLKAKASSIQVCVS
;
A
#
# COMPACT_ATOMS: atom_id res chain seq x y z
N MET A 1 -21.69 -11.54 -10.44
CA MET A 1 -21.80 -10.08 -10.26
C MET A 1 -20.72 -9.41 -11.12
N GLN A 2 -21.06 -8.37 -11.90
CA GLN A 2 -20.17 -7.70 -12.88
C GLN A 2 -19.57 -6.39 -12.37
N VAL A 3 -19.50 -6.19 -11.05
CA VAL A 3 -19.01 -4.93 -10.46
C VAL A 3 -17.52 -4.77 -10.78
N GLN A 4 -17.20 -3.73 -11.56
CA GLN A 4 -15.82 -3.33 -11.89
C GLN A 4 -15.27 -2.30 -10.92
N THR A 5 -16.14 -1.44 -10.39
CA THR A 5 -15.78 -0.38 -9.45
C THR A 5 -16.57 -0.52 -8.16
N LEU A 6 -15.88 -0.57 -7.03
CA LEU A 6 -16.47 -0.53 -5.69
C LEU A 6 -15.89 0.65 -4.92
N LYS A 7 -16.76 1.53 -4.44
CA LYS A 7 -16.40 2.64 -3.57
C LYS A 7 -17.21 2.57 -2.29
N LEU A 8 -16.55 2.38 -1.16
CA LEU A 8 -17.15 2.37 0.17
C LEU A 8 -16.59 3.55 0.96
N ASN A 9 -17.44 4.55 1.20
CA ASN A 9 -17.11 5.72 2.00
C ASN A 9 -17.73 5.60 3.39
N ASP A 10 -17.14 6.28 4.37
CA ASP A 10 -17.53 6.21 5.79
C ASP A 10 -17.62 4.77 6.31
N LEU A 11 -16.81 3.89 5.74
CA LEU A 11 -16.86 2.46 5.97
C LEU A 11 -16.46 2.14 7.41
N GLN A 12 -17.28 1.37 8.11
CA GLN A 12 -17.00 0.88 9.44
C GLN A 12 -17.21 -0.63 9.50
N CYS A 13 -16.26 -1.32 10.12
CA CYS A 13 -16.36 -2.73 10.45
C CYS A 13 -16.38 -2.86 11.98
N PRO A 14 -17.56 -2.82 12.62
CA PRO A 14 -17.66 -2.77 14.09
C PRO A 14 -17.22 -4.09 14.76
N THR A 15 -17.12 -5.18 13.99
CA THR A 15 -16.70 -6.49 14.48
C THR A 15 -15.58 -7.07 13.62
N PRO A 16 -14.69 -7.92 14.18
CA PRO A 16 -13.70 -8.66 13.38
C PRO A 16 -14.33 -9.42 12.22
N ALA A 17 -15.49 -10.06 12.45
CA ALA A 17 -16.23 -10.78 11.40
C ALA A 17 -16.63 -9.88 10.22
N SER A 18 -17.05 -8.63 10.48
CA SER A 18 -17.38 -7.68 9.40
C SER A 18 -16.15 -7.28 8.57
N SER A 19 -14.99 -7.10 9.21
CA SER A 19 -13.71 -6.86 8.52
C SER A 19 -13.26 -8.07 7.69
N HIS A 20 -13.40 -9.27 8.25
CA HIS A 20 -13.09 -10.53 7.58
C HIS A 20 -13.95 -10.71 6.32
N HIS A 21 -15.28 -10.62 6.47
CA HIS A 21 -16.21 -10.77 5.34
C HIS A 21 -15.99 -9.72 4.24
N LEU A 22 -15.61 -8.49 4.60
CA LEU A 22 -15.25 -7.49 3.60
C LEU A 22 -14.06 -7.96 2.75
N ALA A 23 -12.96 -8.37 3.37
CA ALA A 23 -11.78 -8.84 2.64
C ALA A 23 -12.08 -10.11 1.81
N GLU A 24 -12.87 -11.04 2.33
CA GLU A 24 -13.32 -12.22 1.57
C GLU A 24 -14.17 -11.86 0.36
N ALA A 25 -15.10 -10.90 0.51
CA ALA A 25 -15.96 -10.45 -0.58
C ALA A 25 -15.12 -9.83 -1.71
N LEU A 26 -14.11 -9.01 -1.37
CA LEU A 26 -13.20 -8.42 -2.36
C LEU A 26 -12.47 -9.50 -3.19
N SER A 27 -12.02 -10.57 -2.54
CA SER A 27 -11.36 -11.70 -3.21
C SER A 27 -12.29 -12.56 -4.07
N SER A 28 -13.60 -12.44 -3.85
CA SER A 28 -14.64 -13.18 -4.58
C SER A 28 -15.28 -12.36 -5.71
N MET A 29 -14.74 -11.17 -6.01
CA MET A 29 -15.19 -10.29 -7.09
C MET A 29 -14.24 -10.37 -8.29
N PRO A 30 -14.43 -11.31 -9.23
CA PRO A 30 -13.46 -11.58 -10.30
C PRO A 30 -13.34 -10.45 -11.33
N ASN A 31 -14.29 -9.50 -11.35
CA ASN A 31 -14.30 -8.39 -12.29
C ASN A 31 -13.92 -7.04 -11.63
N LEU A 32 -13.64 -7.02 -10.33
CA LEU A 32 -13.34 -5.78 -9.61
C LEU A 32 -11.93 -5.29 -9.96
N THR A 33 -11.86 -4.17 -10.68
CA THR A 33 -10.62 -3.51 -11.10
C THR A 33 -10.33 -2.26 -10.27
N ASP A 34 -11.36 -1.57 -9.80
CA ASP A 34 -11.24 -0.29 -9.11
C ASP A 34 -11.84 -0.35 -7.72
N LEU A 35 -11.00 -0.26 -6.69
CA LEU A 35 -11.41 -0.32 -5.31
C LEU A 35 -11.05 0.98 -4.58
N THR A 36 -12.04 1.62 -3.97
CA THR A 36 -11.84 2.71 -3.01
C THR A 36 -12.50 2.35 -1.69
N LEU A 37 -11.71 2.34 -0.61
CA LEU A 37 -12.18 2.18 0.76
C LEU A 37 -11.79 3.43 1.56
N ALA A 38 -12.76 4.11 2.15
CA ALA A 38 -12.54 5.26 3.01
C ALA A 38 -13.31 5.06 4.32
N GLY A 39 -12.64 5.22 5.46
CA GLY A 39 -13.25 5.09 6.78
C GLY A 39 -12.39 4.32 7.79
N LYS A 40 -13.05 3.69 8.77
CA LYS A 40 -12.43 3.08 9.97
C LYS A 40 -12.48 1.55 9.99
N ALA A 41 -12.59 0.91 8.82
CA ALA A 41 -12.66 -0.55 8.71
C ALA A 41 -11.31 -1.28 8.74
N PHE A 42 -10.20 -0.54 8.81
CA PHE A 42 -8.83 -1.03 8.77
C PHE A 42 -8.39 -1.66 10.10
N THR A 43 -8.97 -2.80 10.44
CA THR A 43 -8.62 -3.60 11.61
C THR A 43 -7.47 -4.57 11.28
N GLU A 44 -6.82 -5.13 12.29
CA GLU A 44 -5.82 -6.19 12.08
C GLU A 44 -6.42 -7.40 11.33
N GLU A 45 -7.67 -7.76 11.65
CA GLU A 45 -8.40 -8.86 11.00
C GLU A 45 -8.62 -8.58 9.50
N PHE A 46 -8.95 -7.33 9.15
CA PHE A 46 -9.04 -6.92 7.75
C PHE A 46 -7.72 -7.15 7.01
N PHE A 47 -6.60 -6.65 7.56
CA PHE A 47 -5.30 -6.77 6.89
C PHE A 47 -4.79 -8.22 6.83
N SER A 48 -4.99 -9.00 7.90
CA SER A 48 -4.65 -10.42 7.93
C SER A 48 -5.40 -11.20 6.84
N THR A 49 -6.71 -10.97 6.73
CA THR A 49 -7.54 -11.61 5.69
C THR A 49 -7.18 -11.10 4.30
N LEU A 50 -6.95 -9.80 4.14
CA LEU A 50 -6.53 -9.19 2.87
C LEU A 50 -5.23 -9.82 2.38
N LYS A 51 -4.22 -9.96 3.24
CA LYS A 51 -2.96 -10.67 2.95
C LYS A 51 -3.23 -12.10 2.49
N ALA A 52 -4.03 -12.85 3.24
CA ALA A 52 -4.32 -14.25 2.92
C ALA A 52 -5.02 -14.43 1.56
N LYS A 53 -5.77 -13.42 1.11
CA LYS A 53 -6.54 -13.45 -0.14
C LYS A 53 -5.93 -12.65 -1.30
N ALA A 54 -4.82 -11.95 -1.06
CA ALA A 54 -4.28 -10.94 -1.98
C ALA A 54 -4.03 -11.46 -3.39
N SER A 55 -3.54 -12.69 -3.54
CA SER A 55 -3.28 -13.33 -4.84
C SER A 55 -4.55 -13.60 -5.67
N SER A 56 -5.72 -13.57 -5.05
CA SER A 56 -7.02 -13.75 -5.74
C SER A 56 -7.68 -12.43 -6.11
N ILE A 57 -7.22 -11.30 -5.55
CA ILE A 57 -7.78 -9.97 -5.80
C ILE A 57 -7.35 -9.48 -7.18
N GLN A 58 -8.33 -9.08 -8.00
CA GLN A 58 -8.12 -8.67 -9.40
C GLN A 58 -7.94 -7.15 -9.58
N VAL A 59 -7.93 -6.39 -8.47
CA VAL A 59 -7.86 -4.93 -8.44
C VAL A 59 -6.59 -4.42 -9.13
N GLN A 60 -6.77 -3.42 -10.00
CA GLN A 60 -5.72 -2.67 -10.68
C GLN A 60 -5.49 -1.33 -10.00
N THR A 61 -6.56 -0.66 -9.58
CA THR A 61 -6.51 0.62 -8.87
C THR A 61 -7.05 0.47 -7.45
N LEU A 62 -6.17 0.64 -6.46
CA LEU A 62 -6.51 0.58 -5.04
C LEU A 62 -6.33 1.94 -4.37
N LYS A 63 -7.39 2.44 -3.74
CA LYS A 63 -7.36 3.66 -2.92
C LYS A 63 -7.84 3.36 -1.50
N LEU A 64 -6.96 3.56 -0.53
CA LEU A 64 -7.28 3.42 0.89
C LEU A 64 -7.14 4.79 1.57
N ASN A 65 -8.27 5.39 1.94
CA ASN A 65 -8.33 6.69 2.60
C ASN A 65 -8.70 6.53 4.08
N ASP A 66 -8.25 7.46 4.93
CA ASP A 66 -8.34 7.37 6.39
C ASP A 66 -7.64 6.13 6.96
N LEU A 67 -6.62 5.65 6.23
CA LEU A 67 -5.93 4.41 6.51
C LEU A 67 -5.19 4.48 7.85
N GLN A 68 -5.41 3.50 8.71
CA GLN A 68 -4.69 3.34 9.97
C GLN A 68 -4.27 1.89 10.15
N CYS A 69 -3.05 1.68 10.65
CA CYS A 69 -2.58 0.37 11.06
C CYS A 69 -2.50 0.34 12.59
N PRO A 70 -3.48 -0.27 13.28
CA PRO A 70 -3.57 -0.21 14.74
C PRO A 70 -2.42 -0.97 15.43
N THR A 71 -1.77 -1.89 14.73
CA THR A 71 -0.67 -2.71 15.25
C THR A 71 0.48 -2.80 14.24
N PRO A 72 1.72 -3.12 14.68
CA PRO A 72 2.81 -3.46 13.77
C PRO A 72 2.44 -4.60 12.81
N ALA A 73 1.72 -5.62 13.31
CA ALA A 73 1.22 -6.73 12.49
C ALA A 73 0.30 -6.25 11.36
N SER A 74 -0.57 -5.27 11.63
CA SER A 74 -1.43 -4.64 10.60
C SER A 74 -0.60 -3.98 9.49
N SER A 75 0.47 -3.27 9.88
CA SER A 75 1.40 -2.61 8.94
C SER A 75 2.13 -3.61 8.05
N HIS A 76 2.66 -4.67 8.68
CA HIS A 76 3.33 -5.76 7.98
C HIS A 76 2.38 -6.48 7.02
N HIS A 77 1.17 -6.85 7.48
CA HIS A 77 0.17 -7.53 6.65
C HIS A 77 -0.28 -6.68 5.46
N LEU A 78 -0.45 -5.37 5.62
CA LEU A 78 -0.78 -4.48 4.50
C LEU A 78 0.32 -4.53 3.43
N ALA A 79 1.58 -4.35 3.80
CA ALA A 79 2.69 -4.37 2.84
C ALA A 79 2.82 -5.73 2.12
N GLU A 80 2.64 -6.84 2.86
CA GLU A 80 2.64 -8.17 2.24
C GLU A 80 1.46 -8.38 1.28
N ALA A 81 0.27 -7.91 1.64
CA ALA A 81 -0.90 -7.97 0.76
C ALA A 81 -0.65 -7.22 -0.54
N LEU A 82 -0.16 -5.98 -0.47
CA LEU A 82 0.14 -5.16 -1.65
C LEU A 82 1.14 -5.84 -2.59
N SER A 83 2.18 -6.48 -2.03
CA SER A 83 3.17 -7.22 -2.83
C SER A 83 2.65 -8.52 -3.47
N SER A 84 1.47 -8.98 -3.05
CA SER A 84 0.88 -10.24 -3.49
C SER A 84 -0.34 -10.03 -4.40
N MET A 85 -0.72 -8.79 -4.69
CA MET A 85 -1.79 -8.46 -5.64
C MET A 85 -1.21 -8.44 -7.06
N PRO A 86 -1.58 -9.41 -7.93
CA PRO A 86 -0.87 -9.62 -9.20
C PRO A 86 -1.12 -8.52 -10.23
N ASN A 87 -2.25 -7.83 -10.14
CA ASN A 87 -2.68 -6.85 -11.15
C ASN A 87 -2.59 -5.40 -10.65
N LEU A 88 -2.10 -5.15 -9.42
CA LEU A 88 -2.12 -3.82 -8.82
C LEU A 88 -1.10 -2.90 -9.50
N THR A 89 -1.60 -1.89 -10.22
CA THR A 89 -0.79 -0.90 -10.95
C THR A 89 -0.86 0.49 -10.35
N ASP A 90 -1.99 0.86 -9.73
CA ASP A 90 -2.24 2.19 -9.20
C ASP A 90 -2.61 2.11 -7.73
N LEU A 91 -1.79 2.71 -6.88
CA LEU A 91 -1.93 2.64 -5.44
C LEU A 91 -1.96 4.03 -4.82
N THR A 92 -3.08 4.38 -4.19
CA THR A 92 -3.19 5.56 -3.32
C THR A 92 -3.41 5.11 -1.87
N LEU A 93 -2.52 5.51 -0.97
CA LEU A 93 -2.68 5.32 0.47
C LEU A 93 -2.70 6.69 1.15
N ALA A 94 -3.77 7.02 1.86
CA ALA A 94 -3.91 8.27 2.59
C ALA A 94 -4.28 7.98 4.06
N GLY A 95 -3.46 8.48 4.99
CA GLY A 95 -3.69 8.33 6.42
C GLY A 95 -2.42 8.06 7.23
N LYS A 96 -2.58 7.44 8.41
CA LYS A 96 -1.53 7.30 9.44
C LYS A 96 -0.97 5.88 9.55
N ALA A 97 -0.96 5.12 8.45
CA ALA A 97 -0.45 3.74 8.42
C ALA A 97 1.06 3.62 8.15
N PHE A 98 1.75 4.73 7.92
CA PHE A 98 3.16 4.81 7.56
C PHE A 98 4.10 4.63 8.76
N THR A 99 4.12 3.42 9.31
CA THR A 99 5.03 3.06 10.41
C THR A 99 6.39 2.61 9.87
N GLU A 100 7.41 2.56 10.73
CA GLU A 100 8.71 1.98 10.35
C GLU A 100 8.57 0.52 9.89
N GLU A 101 7.68 -0.26 10.54
CA GLU A 101 7.36 -1.64 10.18
C GLU A 101 6.77 -1.74 8.77
N PHE A 102 5.85 -0.83 8.42
CA PHE A 102 5.30 -0.74 7.08
C PHE A 102 6.42 -0.53 6.05
N PHE A 103 7.28 0.48 6.25
CA PHE A 103 8.35 0.78 5.28
C PHE A 103 9.42 -0.32 5.22
N SER A 104 9.77 -0.94 6.34
CA SER A 104 10.71 -2.07 6.37
C SER A 104 10.18 -3.25 5.55
N THR A 105 8.91 -3.59 5.72
CA THR A 105 8.26 -4.67 4.97
C THR A 105 8.12 -4.30 3.49
N LEU A 106 7.73 -3.05 3.20
CA LEU A 106 7.61 -2.53 1.84
C LEU A 106 8.95 -2.64 1.10
N LYS A 107 10.05 -2.23 1.75
CA LYS A 107 11.41 -2.39 1.23
C LYS A 107 11.73 -3.85 0.93
N ALA A 108 11.45 -4.76 1.87
CA ALA A 108 11.73 -6.18 1.71
C ALA A 108 10.94 -6.83 0.55
N LYS A 109 9.78 -6.27 0.20
CA LYS A 109 8.89 -6.76 -0.86
C LYS A 109 8.92 -5.94 -2.14
N ALA A 110 9.70 -4.86 -2.19
CA ALA A 110 9.63 -3.86 -3.25
C ALA A 110 9.78 -4.43 -4.66
N SER A 111 10.67 -5.42 -4.84
CA SER A 111 10.91 -6.07 -6.13
C SER A 111 9.73 -6.91 -6.65
N SER A 112 8.78 -7.28 -5.78
CA SER A 112 7.56 -8.01 -6.15
C SER A 112 6.39 -7.08 -6.46
N ILE A 113 6.46 -5.81 -6.05
CA ILE A 113 5.38 -4.84 -6.22
C ILE A 113 5.31 -4.40 -7.68
N GLN A 114 4.12 -4.53 -8.29
CA GLN A 114 3.89 -4.22 -9.71
C GLN A 114 3.39 -2.79 -9.96
N VAL A 115 3.25 -1.99 -8.90
CA VAL A 115 2.72 -0.62 -8.94
C VAL A 115 3.56 0.27 -9.86
N GLN A 116 2.86 0.99 -10.74
CA GLN A 116 3.38 1.98 -11.66
C GLN A 116 3.15 3.40 -11.14
N THR A 117 1.98 3.64 -10.56
CA THR A 117 1.58 4.91 -9.96
C THR A 117 1.42 4.74 -8.45
N LEU A 118 2.28 5.39 -7.67
CA LEU A 118 2.22 5.39 -6.21
C LEU A 118 1.95 6.78 -5.68
N GLU A 119 0.87 6.92 -4.91
CA GLU A 119 0.53 8.12 -4.17
C GLU A 119 0.43 7.79 -2.67
N LEU A 120 1.30 8.40 -1.88
CA LEU A 120 1.27 8.31 -0.42
C LEU A 120 0.98 9.69 0.17
N ASN A 121 -0.13 9.81 0.90
CA ASN A 121 -0.58 11.06 1.52
C ASN A 121 -0.53 10.97 3.05
N ASP A 122 -0.04 12.02 3.70
CA ASP A 122 0.24 12.07 5.15
C ASP A 122 1.45 11.23 5.57
N VAL A 123 2.45 11.12 4.69
CA VAL A 123 3.68 10.36 4.98
C VAL A 123 4.50 11.08 6.04
N SER A 124 4.79 10.40 7.13
CA SER A 124 5.69 10.89 8.17
C SER A 124 6.71 9.82 8.51
N CYS A 125 7.99 10.16 8.42
CA CYS A 125 9.09 9.30 8.85
C CYS A 125 9.61 9.78 10.21
N SER A 126 9.14 9.16 11.29
CA SER A 126 9.50 9.55 12.65
C SER A 126 10.93 9.16 13.05
N THR A 127 11.59 8.31 12.26
CA THR A 127 12.95 7.84 12.50
C THR A 127 13.81 7.95 11.23
N PRO A 128 15.15 8.11 11.34
CA PRO A 128 16.04 7.99 10.18
C PRO A 128 15.88 6.65 9.45
N ALA A 129 15.66 5.55 10.19
CA ALA A 129 15.43 4.23 9.61
C ALA A 129 14.17 4.20 8.73
N SER A 130 13.07 4.81 9.17
CA SER A 130 11.84 4.90 8.36
C SER A 130 12.05 5.69 7.06
N SER A 131 12.84 6.77 7.10
CA SER A 131 13.22 7.55 5.90
C SER A 131 14.05 6.71 4.93
N HIS A 132 15.06 6.02 5.44
CA HIS A 132 15.93 5.14 4.64
C HIS A 132 15.16 3.97 4.03
N HIS A 133 14.30 3.30 4.80
CA HIS A 133 13.47 2.20 4.30
C HIS A 133 12.51 2.65 3.20
N LEU A 134 11.85 3.80 3.37
CA LEU A 134 10.99 4.34 2.32
C LEU A 134 11.77 4.63 1.03
N ALA A 135 12.90 5.35 1.12
CA ALA A 135 13.71 5.66 -0.06
C ALA A 135 14.22 4.39 -0.77
N GLU A 136 14.70 3.39 -0.03
CA GLU A 136 15.14 2.12 -0.63
C GLU A 136 14.00 1.31 -1.23
N ALA A 137 12.83 1.29 -0.60
CA ALA A 137 11.65 0.63 -1.17
C ALA A 137 11.31 1.23 -2.53
N LEU A 138 11.19 2.56 -2.61
CA LEU A 138 10.85 3.28 -3.84
C LEU A 138 11.84 2.99 -4.97
N CYS A 139 13.14 2.99 -4.67
CA CYS A 139 14.18 2.70 -5.68
C CYS A 139 14.24 1.23 -6.10
N SER A 140 13.58 0.33 -5.36
CA SER A 140 13.59 -1.11 -5.61
C SER A 140 12.28 -1.60 -6.24
N MET A 141 11.31 -0.72 -6.49
CA MET A 141 10.08 -1.04 -7.22
C MET A 141 10.38 -0.97 -8.73
N PRO A 142 10.34 -2.11 -9.47
CA PRO A 142 10.85 -2.15 -10.83
C PRO A 142 9.97 -1.41 -11.85
N ASN A 143 8.68 -1.26 -11.57
CA ASN A 143 7.71 -0.68 -12.50
C ASN A 143 7.27 0.75 -12.10
N LEU A 144 7.77 1.29 -10.98
CA LEU A 144 7.33 2.58 -10.47
C LEU A 144 7.82 3.70 -11.40
N THR A 145 6.87 4.45 -11.97
CA THR A 145 7.12 5.51 -12.95
C THR A 145 6.54 6.85 -12.50
N ASP A 146 5.40 6.82 -11.81
CA ASP A 146 4.74 7.98 -11.24
C ASP A 146 4.73 7.89 -9.72
N LEU A 147 5.35 8.87 -9.06
CA LEU A 147 5.45 8.93 -7.59
C LEU A 147 4.97 10.27 -7.08
N THR A 148 3.97 10.24 -6.20
CA THR A 148 3.53 11.38 -5.41
C THR A 148 3.69 11.06 -3.93
N LEU A 149 4.44 11.89 -3.22
CA LEU A 149 4.56 11.83 -1.76
C LEU A 149 4.06 13.17 -1.21
N VAL A 150 3.14 13.12 -0.25
CA VAL A 150 2.65 14.29 0.48
C VAL A 150 2.83 14.03 1.97
N GLY A 151 3.52 14.91 2.67
CA GLY A 151 3.75 14.79 4.11
C GLY A 151 5.06 15.43 4.55
N GLU A 152 5.63 14.91 5.64
CA GLU A 152 6.80 15.45 6.34
C GLU A 152 8.02 14.50 6.27
N ALA A 153 7.95 13.43 5.48
CA ALA A 153 9.01 12.42 5.32
C ALA A 153 10.28 12.90 4.58
N PHE A 154 10.36 14.16 4.21
CA PHE A 154 11.40 14.74 3.35
C PHE A 154 12.64 15.18 4.14
N THR A 155 13.35 14.21 4.74
CA THR A 155 14.57 14.45 5.51
C THR A 155 15.83 14.45 4.64
N GLU A 156 16.95 15.01 5.14
CA GLU A 156 18.25 14.91 4.46
C GLU A 156 18.66 13.46 4.20
N GLU A 157 18.35 12.56 5.14
CA GLU A 157 18.60 11.13 5.02
C GLU A 157 17.81 10.54 3.84
N PHE A 158 16.51 10.86 3.74
CA PHE A 158 15.65 10.42 2.64
C PHE A 158 16.25 10.83 1.27
N PHE A 159 16.61 12.11 1.11
CA PHE A 159 17.16 12.60 -0.15
C PHE A 159 18.55 12.03 -0.45
N SER A 160 19.37 11.78 0.58
CA SER A 160 20.70 11.19 0.42
C SER A 160 20.59 9.74 -0.06
N THR A 161 19.71 8.94 0.54
CA THR A 161 19.42 7.57 0.08
C THR A 161 18.86 7.57 -1.34
N LEU A 162 17.88 8.44 -1.62
CA LEU A 162 17.29 8.57 -2.96
C LEU A 162 18.37 8.91 -4.00
N LYS A 163 19.23 9.90 -3.73
CA LYS A 163 20.35 10.25 -4.62
C LYS A 163 21.31 9.09 -4.85
N ALA A 164 21.65 8.33 -3.80
CA ALA A 164 22.56 7.19 -3.90
C ALA A 164 21.98 6.03 -4.73
N LYS A 165 20.66 5.90 -4.75
CA LYS A 165 19.94 4.80 -5.40
C LYS A 165 19.25 5.20 -6.71
N ALA A 166 19.18 6.49 -7.04
CA ALA A 166 18.50 6.99 -8.25
C ALA A 166 19.06 6.40 -9.55
N SER A 167 20.33 6.01 -9.58
CA SER A 167 20.94 5.29 -10.71
C SER A 167 20.42 3.84 -10.88
N SER A 168 19.76 3.29 -9.87
CA SER A 168 19.10 1.97 -9.91
C SER A 168 17.66 2.05 -10.42
N ILE A 169 17.08 3.26 -10.53
CA ILE A 169 15.82 3.48 -11.23
C ILE A 169 16.16 3.35 -12.71
N GLN A 170 15.82 2.20 -13.30
CA GLN A 170 15.92 1.99 -14.74
C GLN A 170 14.96 2.97 -15.43
N VAL A 171 15.45 4.17 -15.74
CA VAL A 171 14.83 5.01 -16.76
C VAL A 171 15.04 4.26 -18.06
N CYS A 172 14.01 3.56 -18.53
CA CYS A 172 13.96 3.14 -19.92
C CYS A 172 13.96 4.40 -20.77
N VAL A 173 15.16 4.82 -21.21
CA VAL A 173 15.29 5.79 -22.29
C VAL A 173 14.85 5.05 -23.55
N SER A 174 13.56 5.18 -23.88
CA SER A 174 12.99 4.73 -25.16
C SER A 174 12.91 5.91 -26.10
#